data_AF-A0A229TFB5-F1
#
_entry.id   AF-A0A229TFB5-F1
#
_cell.length_a   1.000
_cell.length_b   1.000
_cell.length_c   1.000
_cell.angle_alpha   90.00
_cell.angle_beta   90.00
_cell.angle_gamma   90.00
#
_symmetry.space_group_name_H-M   'P 1'
#
loop_
_entity.id
_entity.type
_entity.pdbx_description
1 polymer ?
#
loop_
_entity_poly.entity_id
_entity_poly.type
_entity_poly.pdbx_seq_one_letter_code
_entity_poly.pdbx_strand_id
1 'polypeptide(L)'
;MSIQDRYGPDMTEGTGKMSSRRQSIGEERYSDADADLIRRQIGGTLLAEIGARNFVGMEDGLMFAFGPTRSSKVRKIIVKLNAADLYVSEVGYLKRPEYSWDVVDQAFDVHVDALRETVRRLAARGLDV
;
A
#
# COMPACT_ATOMS: atom_id res chain seq x y z
N MET A 1 48.86 -40.22 -18.23
CA MET A 1 47.57 -40.75 -17.74
C MET A 1 46.96 -39.71 -16.80
N SER A 2 45.84 -39.12 -17.20
CA SER A 2 44.99 -38.24 -16.38
C SER A 2 44.26 -39.05 -15.31
N ILE A 3 44.09 -38.48 -14.11
CA ILE A 3 42.81 -38.45 -13.38
C ILE A 3 42.79 -37.12 -12.58
N GLN A 4 41.92 -36.20 -12.99
CA GLN A 4 41.58 -34.99 -12.24
C GLN A 4 40.60 -35.37 -11.12
N ASP A 5 40.86 -34.83 -9.93
CA ASP A 5 40.04 -34.98 -8.74
C ASP A 5 38.63 -34.42 -8.94
N ARG A 6 37.69 -35.14 -8.33
CA ARG A 6 36.26 -35.10 -8.57
C ARG A 6 35.57 -34.69 -7.26
N TYR A 7 34.69 -33.67 -7.32
CA TYR A 7 33.58 -33.33 -6.39
C TYR A 7 33.95 -32.99 -4.92
N GLY A 8 33.59 -31.87 -4.30
CA GLY A 8 32.80 -30.66 -4.62
C GLY A 8 32.56 -29.90 -3.29
N PRO A 9 32.40 -28.56 -3.24
CA PRO A 9 31.90 -27.89 -2.06
C PRO A 9 30.38 -27.70 -2.15
N ASP A 10 29.74 -28.13 -1.06
CA ASP A 10 28.36 -27.95 -0.64
C ASP A 10 27.87 -26.51 -0.88
N MET A 11 27.07 -26.31 -1.92
CA MET A 11 26.31 -25.09 -2.18
C MET A 11 24.94 -25.26 -1.53
N THR A 12 24.89 -25.19 -0.20
CA THR A 12 23.66 -24.80 0.50
C THR A 12 23.45 -23.30 0.24
N GLU A 13 22.95 -22.97 -0.95
CA GLU A 13 22.34 -21.68 -1.21
C GLU A 13 21.12 -21.56 -0.31
N GLY A 14 21.37 -20.96 0.86
CA GLY A 14 20.34 -20.39 1.69
C GLY A 14 19.45 -19.55 0.78
N THR A 15 18.20 -19.98 0.66
CA THR A 15 17.11 -19.22 0.05
C THR A 15 16.95 -17.96 0.89
N GLY A 16 17.77 -16.95 0.57
CA GLY A 16 17.60 -15.59 1.00
C GLY A 16 16.23 -15.19 0.51
N LYS A 17 15.23 -15.29 1.39
CA LYS A 17 13.96 -14.62 1.25
C LYS A 17 14.32 -13.14 1.10
N MET A 18 14.46 -12.68 -0.14
CA MET A 18 14.33 -11.27 -0.49
C MET A 18 12.90 -10.91 -0.06
N SER A 19 12.77 -10.50 1.20
CA SER A 19 11.68 -9.65 1.63
C SER A 19 11.88 -8.37 0.84
N SER A 20 11.29 -8.31 -0.35
CA SER A 20 11.11 -7.08 -1.10
C SER A 20 10.27 -6.17 -0.22
N ARG A 21 10.96 -5.36 0.60
CA ARG A 21 10.34 -4.27 1.34
C ARG A 21 9.67 -3.41 0.28
N ARG A 22 8.35 -3.51 0.17
CA ARG A 22 7.55 -2.64 -0.71
C ARG A 22 7.84 -1.22 -0.25
N GLN A 23 8.45 -0.44 -1.13
CA GLN A 23 8.71 0.97 -0.85
C GLN A 23 7.36 1.69 -0.87
N SER A 24 7.15 2.59 0.09
CA SER A 24 5.98 3.47 0.11
C SER A 24 5.87 4.22 -1.22
N ILE A 25 4.66 4.57 -1.64
CA ILE A 25 4.47 5.51 -2.75
C ILE A 25 5.30 6.78 -2.46
N GLY A 26 6.29 7.07 -3.33
CA GLY A 26 7.29 8.12 -3.15
C GLY A 26 6.84 9.51 -3.62
N GLU A 27 7.80 10.35 -4.00
CA GLU A 27 7.64 11.73 -4.54
C GLU A 27 7.69 11.76 -6.08
N GLU A 28 6.95 10.88 -6.77
CA GLU A 28 6.74 11.11 -8.21
C GLU A 28 5.99 12.44 -8.44
N ARG A 29 6.03 12.99 -9.65
CA ARG A 29 5.26 14.19 -9.97
C ARG A 29 3.77 13.86 -9.96
N TYR A 30 3.13 14.14 -8.84
CA TYR A 30 1.69 14.05 -8.69
C TYR A 30 1.01 15.36 -9.09
N SER A 31 -0.26 15.27 -9.48
CA SER A 31 -1.09 16.43 -9.78
C SER A 31 -1.74 16.95 -8.51
N ASP A 32 -2.09 18.24 -8.48
CA ASP A 32 -2.96 18.81 -7.46
C ASP A 32 -4.29 18.05 -7.44
N ALA A 33 -4.52 17.26 -6.39
CA ALA A 33 -5.70 16.41 -6.30
C ALA A 33 -6.68 16.94 -5.26
N ASP A 34 -7.94 17.12 -5.65
CA ASP A 34 -9.00 17.46 -4.71
C ASP A 34 -9.36 16.24 -3.84
N ALA A 35 -8.93 16.26 -2.58
CA ALA A 35 -9.19 15.21 -1.61
C ALA A 35 -10.70 14.91 -1.40
N ASP A 36 -11.57 15.93 -1.51
CA ASP A 36 -13.02 15.73 -1.41
C ASP A 36 -13.60 15.11 -2.68
N LEU A 37 -13.03 15.39 -3.85
CA LEU A 37 -13.37 14.68 -5.08
C LEU A 37 -12.96 13.20 -4.98
N ILE A 38 -11.74 12.89 -4.54
CA ILE A 38 -11.29 11.51 -4.35
C ILE A 38 -12.21 10.77 -3.38
N ARG A 39 -12.56 11.40 -2.25
CA ARG A 39 -13.48 10.82 -1.27
C ARG A 39 -14.85 10.51 -1.87
N ARG A 40 -15.39 11.41 -2.71
CA ARG A 40 -16.66 11.20 -3.43
C ARG A 40 -16.56 10.06 -4.44
N GLN A 41 -15.45 9.96 -5.17
CA GLN A 41 -15.23 8.90 -6.16
C GLN A 41 -15.08 7.51 -5.52
N ILE A 42 -14.45 7.39 -4.36
CA ILE A 42 -14.44 6.15 -3.57
C ILE A 42 -15.89 5.80 -3.12
N GLY A 43 -16.61 6.81 -2.66
CA GLY A 43 -18.03 6.74 -2.32
C GLY A 43 -18.31 6.42 -0.85
N GLY A 44 -19.27 7.15 -0.28
CA GLY A 44 -19.57 7.14 1.15
C GLY A 44 -19.96 5.78 1.71
N THR A 45 -20.70 4.96 0.96
CA THR A 45 -21.10 3.62 1.40
C THR A 45 -19.90 2.71 1.67
N LEU A 46 -18.91 2.69 0.77
CA LEU A 46 -17.71 1.87 0.96
C LEU A 46 -16.87 2.40 2.13
N LEU A 47 -16.70 3.72 2.22
CA LEU A 47 -15.97 4.36 3.32
C LEU A 47 -16.58 4.02 4.69
N ALA A 48 -17.91 4.00 4.78
CA ALA A 48 -18.61 3.58 5.99
C ALA A 48 -18.41 2.07 6.27
N GLU A 49 -18.53 1.22 5.25
CA GLU A 49 -18.35 -0.24 5.33
C GLU A 49 -16.98 -0.63 5.89
N ILE A 50 -15.91 0.02 5.44
CA ILE A 50 -14.53 -0.25 5.91
C ILE A 50 -14.17 0.48 7.21
N GLY A 51 -15.09 1.27 7.77
CA GLY A 51 -14.85 2.07 8.97
C GLY A 51 -13.79 3.16 8.79
N ALA A 52 -13.80 3.82 7.62
CA ALA A 52 -12.87 4.89 7.29
C ALA A 52 -13.07 6.12 8.19
N ARG A 53 -11.97 6.71 8.63
CA ARG A 53 -11.91 7.84 9.58
C ARG A 53 -10.60 8.62 9.43
N ASN A 54 -10.50 9.75 10.12
CA ASN A 54 -9.28 10.56 10.16
C ASN A 54 -8.76 10.88 8.74
N PHE A 55 -9.66 11.42 7.92
CA PHE A 55 -9.34 11.85 6.56
C PHE A 55 -8.38 13.04 6.62
N VAL A 56 -7.28 12.94 5.88
CA VAL A 56 -6.23 13.95 5.76
C VAL A 56 -6.06 14.22 4.27
N GLY A 57 -6.46 15.41 3.84
CA GLY A 57 -6.14 15.91 2.50
C GLY A 57 -4.65 16.21 2.41
N MET A 58 -4.05 15.83 1.30
CA MET A 58 -2.67 16.10 0.93
C MET A 58 -2.69 16.90 -0.38
N GLU A 59 -1.55 17.50 -0.75
CA GLU A 59 -1.41 18.21 -2.03
C GLU A 59 -1.75 17.30 -3.23
N ASP A 60 -1.34 16.05 -3.15
CA ASP A 60 -1.44 15.06 -4.21
C ASP A 60 -2.53 14.00 -3.99
N GLY A 61 -3.35 14.12 -2.93
CA GLY A 61 -4.30 13.06 -2.64
C GLY A 61 -4.99 13.09 -1.29
N LEU A 62 -5.39 11.90 -0.87
CA LEU A 62 -6.16 11.66 0.34
C LEU A 62 -5.57 10.48 1.12
N MET A 63 -5.33 10.69 2.40
CA MET A 63 -5.00 9.63 3.36
C MET A 63 -6.14 9.47 4.36
N PHE A 64 -6.46 8.22 4.74
CA PHE A 64 -7.40 7.97 5.83
C PHE A 64 -7.08 6.69 6.59
N ALA A 65 -7.44 6.65 7.87
CA ALA A 65 -7.38 5.44 8.68
C ALA A 65 -8.64 4.60 8.50
N PHE A 66 -8.57 3.29 8.72
CA PHE A 66 -9.75 2.41 8.59
C PHE A 66 -9.68 1.21 9.56
N GLY A 67 -10.76 0.41 9.61
CA GLY A 67 -10.86 -0.77 10.47
C GLY A 67 -11.00 -0.47 11.97
N PRO A 68 -10.82 -1.45 12.87
CA PRO A 68 -11.05 -1.29 14.31
C PRO A 68 -10.13 -0.24 14.96
N THR A 69 -10.67 0.60 15.85
CA THR A 69 -9.95 1.68 16.54
C THR A 69 -9.02 1.22 17.66
N ARG A 70 -9.30 0.08 18.29
CA ARG A 70 -8.50 -0.47 19.41
C ARG A 70 -7.42 -1.49 18.96
N SER A 71 -7.09 -1.50 17.67
CA SER A 71 -6.04 -2.35 17.12
C SER A 71 -4.65 -1.82 17.51
N SER A 72 -3.72 -2.72 17.84
CA SER A 72 -2.30 -2.39 18.06
C SER A 72 -1.62 -1.82 16.80
N LYS A 73 -2.18 -2.13 15.62
CA LYS A 73 -1.76 -1.60 14.33
C LYS A 73 -2.75 -0.54 13.84
N VAL A 74 -2.28 0.68 13.60
CA VAL A 74 -3.09 1.74 12.96
C VAL A 74 -2.98 1.57 11.45
N ARG A 75 -4.06 1.12 10.82
CA ARG A 75 -4.14 0.89 9.37
C ARG A 75 -4.52 2.17 8.65
N LYS A 76 -3.85 2.47 7.53
CA LYS A 76 -4.19 3.60 6.68
C LYS A 76 -4.20 3.18 5.22
N ILE A 77 -5.03 3.88 4.44
CA ILE A 77 -4.99 3.89 2.99
C ILE A 77 -4.55 5.29 2.56
N ILE A 78 -3.65 5.33 1.57
CA ILE A 78 -3.20 6.53 0.88
C ILE A 78 -3.64 6.39 -0.58
N VAL A 79 -4.29 7.41 -1.12
CA VAL A 79 -4.72 7.49 -2.52
C VAL A 79 -4.17 8.79 -3.08
N LYS A 80 -3.34 8.72 -4.12
CA LYS A 80 -2.75 9.86 -4.81
C LYS A 80 -3.13 9.88 -6.29
N LEU A 81 -3.25 11.05 -6.89
CA LEU A 81 -3.50 11.22 -8.32
C LEU A 81 -2.21 11.67 -9.02
N ASN A 82 -1.74 10.91 -10.00
CA ASN A 82 -0.53 11.26 -10.73
C ASN A 82 -0.81 12.24 -11.90
N ALA A 83 0.24 12.79 -12.49
CA ALA A 83 0.13 13.73 -13.62
C ALA A 83 -0.48 13.12 -14.90
N ALA A 84 -0.71 11.81 -14.94
CA ALA A 84 -1.38 11.12 -16.04
C ALA A 84 -2.87 10.84 -15.74
N ASP A 85 -3.44 11.49 -14.72
CA ASP A 85 -4.82 11.29 -14.24
C ASP A 85 -5.12 9.85 -13.80
N LEU A 86 -4.09 9.14 -13.32
CA LEU A 86 -4.22 7.79 -12.78
C LEU A 86 -3.96 7.79 -11.28
N TYR A 87 -4.75 6.99 -10.56
CA TYR A 87 -4.59 6.82 -9.14
C TYR A 87 -3.47 5.84 -8.80
N VAL A 88 -2.71 6.20 -7.78
CA VAL A 88 -1.82 5.29 -7.06
C VAL A 88 -2.36 5.15 -5.64
N SER A 89 -2.64 3.91 -5.23
CA SER A 89 -3.23 3.62 -3.93
C SER A 89 -2.41 2.62 -3.15
N GLU A 90 -2.26 2.85 -1.86
CA GLU A 90 -1.49 1.99 -0.96
C GLU A 90 -2.25 1.77 0.34
N VAL A 91 -2.12 0.56 0.88
CA VAL A 91 -2.52 0.22 2.24
C VAL A 91 -1.31 -0.20 3.05
N GLY A 92 -1.24 0.28 4.29
CA GLY A 92 -0.20 -0.10 5.22
C GLY A 92 -0.62 0.17 6.66
N TYR A 93 0.31 -0.07 7.57
CA TYR A 93 0.10 0.21 8.98
C TYR A 93 1.31 0.91 9.60
N LEU A 94 0.99 1.82 10.52
CA LEU A 94 1.98 2.48 11.35
C LEU A 94 2.25 1.59 12.57
N LYS A 95 3.46 1.06 12.69
CA LYS A 95 3.92 0.37 13.89
C LYS A 95 4.32 1.40 14.95
N ARG A 96 3.76 1.26 16.15
CA ARG A 96 4.23 1.98 17.35
C ARG A 96 5.08 1.02 18.20
N PRO A 97 6.16 1.48 18.86
CA PRO A 97 6.61 2.87 19.00
C PRO A 97 7.56 3.37 17.91
N GLU A 98 7.96 2.51 16.98
CA GLU A 98 9.00 2.80 15.98
C GLU A 98 8.59 3.85 14.94
N TYR A 99 7.30 4.19 14.87
CA TYR A 99 6.70 5.04 13.83
C TYR A 99 7.07 4.60 12.41
N SER A 100 7.37 3.31 12.24
CA SER A 100 7.68 2.72 10.95
C SER A 100 6.39 2.46 10.18
N TRP A 101 6.43 2.76 8.88
CA TRP A 101 5.34 2.50 7.95
C TRP A 101 5.63 1.21 7.21
N ASP A 102 4.78 0.21 7.40
CA ASP A 102 4.85 -1.05 6.66
C ASP A 102 3.75 -1.10 5.62
N VAL A 103 4.18 -1.09 4.37
CA VAL A 103 3.31 -1.27 3.21
C VAL A 103 2.82 -2.72 3.17
N VAL A 104 1.50 -2.89 3.17
CA VAL A 104 0.84 -4.19 3.01
C VAL A 104 0.62 -4.45 1.54
N ASP A 105 0.02 -3.53 0.80
CA ASP A 105 -0.27 -3.71 -0.62
C ASP A 105 -0.40 -2.37 -1.36
N GLN A 106 -0.22 -2.42 -2.69
CA GLN A 106 -0.24 -1.25 -3.55
C GLN A 106 -1.02 -1.53 -4.84
N ALA A 107 -1.49 -0.47 -5.47
CA ALA A 107 -2.08 -0.44 -6.79
C ALA A 107 -1.57 0.81 -7.52
N PHE A 108 -1.12 0.64 -8.75
CA PHE A 108 -0.64 1.71 -9.62
C PHE A 108 -1.53 1.79 -10.86
N ASP A 109 -1.50 2.92 -11.54
CA ASP A 109 -2.19 3.12 -12.82
C ASP A 109 -3.70 2.84 -12.76
N VAL A 110 -4.35 3.23 -11.66
CA VAL A 110 -5.76 2.93 -11.40
C VAL A 110 -6.64 4.02 -12.00
N HIS A 111 -7.45 3.66 -13.00
CA HIS A 111 -8.50 4.56 -13.51
C HIS A 111 -9.58 4.84 -12.46
N VAL A 112 -10.20 6.01 -12.54
CA VAL A 112 -11.28 6.44 -11.61
C VAL A 112 -12.40 5.41 -11.48
N ASP A 113 -12.78 4.74 -12.57
CA ASP A 113 -13.84 3.72 -12.58
C ASP A 113 -13.49 2.48 -11.74
N ALA A 114 -12.19 2.19 -11.59
CA ALA A 114 -11.66 1.08 -10.80
C ALA A 114 -11.25 1.48 -9.39
N LEU A 115 -11.28 2.78 -9.05
CA LEU A 115 -10.78 3.30 -7.77
C LEU A 115 -11.53 2.70 -6.58
N ARG A 116 -12.86 2.69 -6.64
CA ARG A 116 -13.71 2.15 -5.56
C ARG A 116 -13.36 0.69 -5.26
N GLU A 117 -13.28 -0.14 -6.29
CA GLU A 117 -13.00 -1.57 -6.12
C GLU A 117 -11.55 -1.82 -5.65
N THR A 118 -10.62 -1.00 -6.15
CA THR A 118 -9.23 -1.01 -5.67
C THR A 118 -9.16 -0.72 -4.17
N VAL A 119 -9.84 0.32 -3.69
CA VAL A 119 -9.87 0.66 -2.26
C VAL A 119 -10.52 -0.46 -1.43
N ARG A 120 -11.61 -1.07 -1.91
CA ARG A 120 -12.24 -2.23 -1.25
C ARG A 120 -11.23 -3.38 -1.10
N ARG A 121 -10.54 -3.74 -2.17
CA ARG A 121 -9.53 -4.80 -2.19
C ARG A 121 -8.36 -4.50 -1.25
N LEU A 122 -7.83 -3.27 -1.28
CA LEU A 122 -6.75 -2.85 -0.39
C LEU A 122 -7.18 -2.87 1.08
N ALA A 123 -8.40 -2.40 1.39
CA ALA A 123 -8.94 -2.45 2.74
C ALA A 123 -9.04 -3.90 3.26
N ALA A 124 -9.55 -4.82 2.45
CA ALA A 124 -9.59 -6.25 2.80
C ALA A 124 -8.19 -6.79 3.11
N ARG A 125 -7.20 -6.53 2.23
CA ARG A 125 -5.80 -6.92 2.45
C ARG A 125 -5.22 -6.36 3.74
N GLY A 126 -5.53 -5.11 4.08
CA GLY A 126 -5.04 -4.50 5.32
C GLY A 126 -5.71 -5.06 6.58
N LEU A 127 -6.93 -5.59 6.50
CA LEU A 127 -7.62 -6.24 7.62
C LEU A 127 -7.13 -7.67 7.89
N ASP A 128 -6.61 -8.36 6.87
CA ASP A 128 -6.06 -9.73 6.97
C ASP A 128 -4.71 -9.80 7.73
N VAL A 129 -4.14 -8.65 8.14
CA VAL A 129 -2.81 -8.50 8.77
C VAL A 129 -2.91 -8.08 10.24
#